data_AF-A0ABD2L4K5-F1
#
_entry.id   AF-A0ABD2L4K5-F1
#
_cell.length_a   1.000
_cell.length_b   1.000
_cell.length_c   1.000
_cell.angle_alpha   90.00
_cell.angle_beta   90.00
_cell.angle_gamma   90.00
#
_symmetry.space_group_name_H-M   'P 1'
#
loop_
_entity.id
_entity.type
_entity.pdbx_description
1 polymer ?
#
loop_
_entity_poly.entity_id
_entity_poly.type
_entity_poly.pdbx_seq_one_letter_code
_entity_poly.pdbx_strand_id
1 'polypeptide(L)' 'MYVRAAISEALGIRELPRSVAFFSQVDIDSVLRKEVDLECRTPDGKTIEKGEALNIEQIVEHTNGRLSR' A
#
# COMPACT_ATOMS: atom_id res chain seq x y z
N MET A 1 -2.74 9.47 3.04
CA MET A 1 -2.89 10.92 2.81
C MET A 1 -2.71 11.78 4.08
N TYR A 2 -3.41 11.53 5.19
CA TYR A 2 -3.47 12.45 6.35
C TYR A 2 -2.12 12.89 6.94
N VAL A 3 -1.16 11.98 7.12
CA VAL A 3 0.15 12.34 7.70
C VAL A 3 0.90 13.35 6.82
N ARG A 4 0.95 13.10 5.49
CA ARG A 4 1.59 14.02 4.53
C ARG A 4 0.86 15.37 4.48
N ALA A 5 -0.47 15.36 4.56
CA ALA A 5 -1.26 16.58 4.59
C ALA A 5 -1.03 17.41 5.86
N ALA A 6 -1.04 16.78 7.04
CA ALA A 6 -0.81 17.45 8.32
C ALA A 6 0.59 18.10 8.39
N ILE A 7 1.62 17.39 7.90
CA ILE A 7 2.98 17.93 7.83
C ILE A 7 3.04 19.10 6.84
N SER A 8 2.42 18.99 5.68
CA SER A 8 2.43 20.05 4.66
C SER A 8 1.74 21.31 5.14
N GLU A 9 0.61 21.17 5.83
CA GLU A 9 -0.09 22.29 6.45
C GLU A 9 0.77 22.99 7.51
N ALA A 10 1.44 22.23 8.37
CA ALA A 10 2.36 22.79 9.37
C ALA A 10 3.53 23.56 8.74
N LEU A 11 3.93 23.20 7.52
CA LEU A 11 4.97 23.87 6.74
C LEU A 11 4.43 25.01 5.86
N GLY A 12 3.12 25.27 5.87
CA GLY A 12 2.47 26.27 5.03
C GLY A 12 2.33 25.89 3.55
N ILE A 13 2.52 24.61 3.21
CA ILE A 13 2.37 24.08 1.85
C ILE A 13 0.91 23.67 1.66
N ARG A 14 0.17 24.46 0.88
CA ARG A 14 -1.28 24.30 0.67
C ARG A 14 -1.66 23.42 -0.51
N GLU A 15 -0.77 23.30 -1.49
CA GLU A 15 -1.03 22.54 -2.72
C GLU A 15 0.02 21.46 -2.88
N LEU A 16 -0.44 20.23 -3.11
CA LEU A 16 0.41 19.07 -3.32
C LEU A 16 0.00 18.34 -4.61
N PRO A 17 0.98 17.83 -5.37
CA PRO A 17 0.68 16.94 -6.49
C PRO A 17 -0.07 15.68 -6.04
N ARG A 18 -0.91 15.15 -6.92
CA ARG A 18 -1.66 13.89 -6.67
C ARG A 18 -0.75 12.73 -6.29
N SER A 19 0.45 12.66 -6.86
CA SER A 19 1.44 11.61 -6.56
C SER A 19 1.88 11.59 -5.08
N VAL A 20 1.75 12.70 -4.36
CA VAL A 20 2.05 12.79 -2.93
C VAL A 20 0.87 12.31 -2.08
N ALA A 21 -0.36 12.30 -2.61
CA ALA A 21 -1.54 11.89 -1.85
C ALA A 21 -1.58 10.38 -1.59
N PHE A 22 -1.11 9.58 -2.57
CA PHE A 22 -1.16 8.12 -2.56
C PHE A 22 0.24 7.50 -2.50
N PHE A 23 0.30 6.24 -2.09
CA PHE A 23 1.49 5.42 -2.28
C PHE A 23 1.51 4.89 -3.71
N SER A 24 2.69 4.47 -4.19
CA SER A 24 2.79 3.78 -5.49
C SER A 24 1.95 2.51 -5.50
N GLN A 25 2.03 1.76 -4.41
CA GLN A 25 1.24 0.56 -4.14
C GLN A 25 1.19 0.30 -2.63
N VAL A 26 0.27 -0.55 -2.22
CA VAL A 26 0.16 -1.10 -0.87
C VAL A 26 0.32 -2.61 -0.96
N ASP A 27 1.30 -3.11 -0.25
CA ASP A 27 1.64 -4.53 -0.21
C ASP A 27 0.83 -5.23 0.87
N ILE A 28 0.12 -6.29 0.48
CA ILE A 28 -0.74 -7.12 1.34
C ILE A 28 -0.16 -8.53 1.33
N ASP A 29 0.31 -8.97 2.48
CA ASP A 29 1.00 -10.26 2.58
C ASP A 29 0.74 -10.96 3.91
N SER A 30 0.85 -12.29 3.87
CA SER A 30 0.80 -13.15 5.06
C SER A 30 2.14 -13.19 5.80
N VAL A 31 3.24 -12.82 5.13
CA VAL A 31 4.59 -12.82 5.70
C VAL A 31 5.29 -11.48 5.50
N LEU A 32 6.23 -11.19 6.40
CA LEU A 32 7.08 -10.00 6.30
C LEU A 32 8.19 -10.24 5.28
N ARG A 33 8.01 -9.71 4.07
CA ARG A 33 9.05 -9.61 3.03
C ARG A 33 9.04 -8.22 2.42
N LYS A 34 10.13 -7.85 1.74
CA LYS A 34 10.31 -6.50 1.20
C LYS A 34 9.33 -6.19 0.05
N GLU A 35 9.20 -7.12 -0.89
CA GLU A 35 8.30 -7.02 -2.04
C GLU A 35 7.50 -8.33 -2.11
N VAL A 36 6.21 -8.24 -2.45
CA VAL A 36 5.27 -9.37 -2.42
C VAL A 36 5.54 -10.43 -3.50
N ASP A 37 6.22 -10.04 -4.58
CA ASP A 37 6.53 -10.89 -5.73
C ASP A 37 7.78 -11.75 -5.53
N LEU A 38 8.57 -11.45 -4.49
CA LEU A 38 9.76 -12.19 -4.12
C LEU A 38 9.40 -13.57 -3.59
N GLU A 39 10.08 -14.59 -4.14
CA GLU A 39 9.96 -15.96 -3.67
C GLU A 39 10.46 -16.04 -2.22
N CYS A 40 9.59 -16.49 -1.32
CA CYS A 40 9.93 -16.73 0.07
C CYS A 40 9.86 -18.23 0.33
N ARG A 41 10.98 -18.83 0.74
CA ARG A 41 11.05 -20.24 1.12
C ARG A 41 11.33 -20.35 2.61
N THR A 42 10.52 -21.13 3.31
CA THR A 42 10.80 -21.45 4.71
C THR A 42 12.02 -22.38 4.80
N PRO A 43 12.70 -22.44 5.96
CA PRO A 43 13.79 -23.39 6.18
C PRO A 43 13.41 -24.85 5.92
N ASP A 44 12.11 -25.18 6.04
CA ASP A 44 11.54 -26.51 5.76
C ASP A 44 11.30 -26.77 4.26
N GLY A 45 11.71 -25.85 3.39
CA GLY A 45 11.60 -25.98 1.93
C GLY A 45 10.21 -25.68 1.35
N LYS A 46 9.26 -25.20 2.15
CA LYS A 46 7.94 -24.79 1.64
C LYS A 46 8.05 -23.40 1.01
N THR A 47 7.47 -23.25 -0.18
CA THR A 47 7.35 -21.95 -0.83
C THR A 47 6.07 -21.28 -0.33
N ILE A 48 6.19 -20.04 0.11
CA ILE A 48 5.05 -19.23 0.57
C ILE A 48 4.45 -18.53 -0.65
N GLU A 49 3.13 -18.63 -0.76
CA GLU A 49 2.36 -17.96 -1.81
C GLU A 49 2.67 -16.46 -1.85
N LYS A 50 2.66 -15.88 -3.06
CA LYS A 50 2.94 -14.46 -3.24
C LYS A 50 1.82 -13.61 -2.66
N GLY A 51 2.20 -12.46 -2.10
CA GLY A 51 1.23 -11.46 -1.68
C GLY A 51 0.67 -10.68 -2.87
N GLU A 52 -0.12 -9.66 -2.57
CA GLU A 52 -0.74 -8.78 -3.55
C GLU A 52 -0.26 -7.34 -3.35
N ALA A 53 0.13 -6.66 -4.42
CA ALA A 53 0.49 -5.25 -4.40
C ALA A 53 -0.57 -4.48 -5.17
N LEU A 54 -1.30 -3.60 -4.49
CA LEU A 54 -2.43 -2.88 -5.07
C LEU A 54 -2.18 -1.38 -5.11
N ASN A 55 -2.46 -0.76 -6.25
CA ASN A 55 -2.52 0.69 -6.38
C ASN A 55 -3.88 1.25 -5.90
N ILE A 56 -4.00 2.58 -5.86
CA ILE A 56 -5.21 3.23 -5.34
C ILE A 56 -6.43 2.94 -6.22
N GLU A 57 -6.26 2.87 -7.54
CA GLU A 57 -7.34 2.58 -8.49
C GLU A 57 -7.93 1.19 -8.23
N GLN A 58 -7.08 0.16 -8.13
CA GLN A 58 -7.47 -1.20 -7.83
C GLN A 58 -8.17 -1.30 -6.47
N ILE A 59 -7.63 -0.65 -5.43
CA ILE A 59 -8.24 -0.66 -4.09
C ILE A 59 -9.66 -0.07 -4.14
N VAL A 60 -9.86 1.03 -4.87
CA VAL A 60 -11.19 1.65 -4.99
C VAL A 60 -12.16 0.73 -5.74
N GLU A 61 -11.71 0.05 -6.79
CA GLU A 61 -12.51 -0.95 -7.52
C GLU A 61 -12.92 -2.12 -6.62
N HIS A 62 -12.00 -2.67 -5.83
CA HIS A 62 -12.27 -3.78 -4.91
C HIS A 62 -13.20 -3.40 -3.76
N THR A 63 -13.07 -2.19 -3.22
CA THR A 63 -13.79 -1.75 -2.02
C THR A 63 -15.04 -0.93 -2.32
N ASN A 64 -15.26 -0.53 -3.57
CA ASN A 64 -16.25 0.49 -3.95
C ASN A 64 -16.14 1.78 -3.09
N GLY A 65 -14.91 2.11 -2.67
CA GLY A 65 -14.61 3.27 -1.83
C GLY A 65 -15.18 3.22 -0.42
N ARG A 66 -15.56 2.03 0.09
CA ARG A 66 -16.15 1.87 1.42
C ARG A 66 -15.56 0.66 2.12
N LEU A 67 -15.33 0.79 3.42
CA LEU A 67 -15.16 -0.39 4.27
C LEU A 67 -16.57 -0.94 4.53
N SER A 68 -16.86 -2.17 4.11
CA SER A 68 -18.13 -2.82 4.44
C SER A 68 -18.35 -2.80 5.96
N ARG A 69 -19.60 -2.65 6.37
CA ARG A 69 -19.99 -2.63 7.79
C ARG A 69 -20.01 -4.04 8.38
#